data_AF-A0A2N7QBK2-F1
#
_entry.id   AF-A0A2N7QBK2-F1
#
_cell.length_a   1.000
_cell.length_b   1.000
_cell.length_c   1.000
_cell.angle_alpha   90.00
_cell.angle_beta   90.00
_cell.angle_gamma   90.00
#
_symmetry.space_group_name_H-M   'P 1'
#
loop_
_entity.id
_entity.type
_entity.pdbx_description
1 polymer ?
#
loop_
_entity_poly.entity_id
_entity_poly.type
_entity_poly.pdbx_seq_one_letter_code
_entity_poly.pdbx_strand_id
1 'polypeptide(L)'
;MNKEQAKNLIIETFENPFNKEKFVIFLKNLLKKFEDKTFVYEGNYIPDAFKQYISSLERIGKYSYDDKEIDLLIVQLRKETSLERARTAQRNFIAWYLKGSRGGKLKDAALVAFVSPDEEDWRFSLVKIDYRFEETPSGKVKVKEEFTPAKRWSF
;
A
#
# COMPACT_ATOMS: atom_id res chain seq x y z
N MET A 1 -11.39 20.28 -10.02
CA MET A 1 -12.08 20.12 -8.72
C MET A 1 -11.86 21.37 -7.89
N ASN A 2 -12.93 21.94 -7.32
CA ASN A 2 -12.83 23.07 -6.40
C ASN A 2 -12.63 22.59 -4.94
N LYS A 3 -12.40 23.52 -4.00
CA LYS A 3 -12.09 23.20 -2.60
C LYS A 3 -13.21 22.43 -1.89
N GLU A 4 -14.47 22.80 -2.12
CA GLU A 4 -15.62 22.13 -1.48
C GLU A 4 -15.84 20.72 -2.03
N GLN A 5 -15.70 20.55 -3.35
CA GLN A 5 -15.71 19.22 -3.97
C GLN A 5 -14.60 18.32 -3.43
N ALA A 6 -13.40 18.87 -3.18
CA ALA A 6 -12.29 18.10 -2.62
C ALA A 6 -12.57 17.65 -1.18
N LYS A 7 -13.17 18.50 -0.34
CA LYS A 7 -13.59 18.12 1.01
C LYS A 7 -14.64 17.03 0.99
N ASN A 8 -15.68 17.19 0.17
CA ASN A 8 -16.75 16.21 0.05
C ASN A 8 -16.21 14.86 -0.40
N LEU A 9 -15.28 14.85 -1.37
CA LEU A 9 -14.63 13.62 -1.82
C LEU A 9 -13.87 12.92 -0.68
N ILE A 10 -13.16 13.68 0.16
CA ILE A 10 -12.44 13.13 1.32
C ILE A 10 -13.45 12.52 2.31
N ILE A 11 -14.50 13.24 2.69
CA ILE A 11 -15.53 12.77 3.63
C ILE A 11 -16.23 11.52 3.08
N GLU A 12 -16.69 11.57 1.82
CA GLU A 12 -17.40 10.46 1.17
C GLU A 12 -16.55 9.20 1.06
N THR A 13 -15.23 9.37 0.93
CA THR A 13 -14.29 8.26 0.86
C THR A 13 -13.98 7.75 2.27
N PHE A 14 -13.36 8.58 3.13
CA PHE A 14 -12.70 8.16 4.36
C PHE A 14 -13.58 8.11 5.61
N GLU A 15 -14.70 8.85 5.65
CA GLU A 15 -15.64 8.83 6.79
C GLU A 15 -16.79 7.84 6.58
N ASN A 16 -16.58 6.85 5.71
CA ASN A 16 -17.55 5.82 5.35
C ASN A 16 -16.87 4.44 5.32
N PRO A 17 -17.66 3.34 5.44
CA PRO A 17 -17.17 2.00 5.16
C PRO A 17 -16.47 1.94 3.81
N PHE A 18 -15.49 1.05 3.71
CA PHE A 18 -14.67 0.92 2.51
C PHE A 18 -15.55 0.65 1.29
N ASN A 19 -15.37 1.47 0.26
CA ASN A 19 -16.02 1.26 -1.02
C ASN A 19 -14.97 1.42 -2.11
N LYS A 20 -14.74 0.33 -2.85
CA LYS A 20 -13.72 0.28 -3.91
C LYS A 20 -13.93 1.34 -4.99
N GLU A 21 -15.17 1.57 -5.42
CA GLU A 21 -15.46 2.56 -6.47
C GLU A 21 -15.11 3.98 -5.99
N LYS A 22 -15.56 4.35 -4.78
CA LYS A 22 -15.20 5.63 -4.15
C LYS A 22 -13.70 5.78 -3.98
N PHE A 23 -13.01 4.72 -3.54
CA PHE A 23 -11.56 4.73 -3.40
C PHE A 23 -10.84 4.94 -4.75
N VAL A 24 -11.30 4.28 -5.82
CA VAL A 24 -10.78 4.48 -7.17
C VAL A 24 -11.04 5.90 -7.68
N ILE A 25 -12.23 6.46 -7.41
CA ILE A 25 -12.55 7.86 -7.74
C ILE A 25 -11.62 8.81 -6.98
N PHE A 26 -11.39 8.57 -5.70
CA PHE A 26 -10.42 9.32 -4.90
C PHE A 26 -9.01 9.26 -5.53
N LEU A 27 -8.51 8.07 -5.85
CA LEU A 27 -7.19 7.90 -6.48
C LEU A 27 -7.09 8.61 -7.84
N LYS A 28 -8.14 8.56 -8.67
CA LYS A 28 -8.18 9.28 -9.96
C LYS A 28 -8.12 10.79 -9.77
N ASN A 29 -8.79 11.33 -8.74
CA ASN A 29 -8.72 12.75 -8.42
C ASN A 29 -7.36 13.15 -7.83
N LEU A 30 -6.76 12.29 -7.00
CA LEU A 30 -5.47 12.52 -6.37
C LEU A 30 -4.32 12.51 -7.40
N LEU A 31 -4.31 11.51 -8.29
CA LEU A 31 -3.19 11.24 -9.20
C LEU A 31 -3.42 11.74 -10.63
N LYS A 32 -4.64 12.20 -10.94
CA LYS A 32 -5.16 12.59 -12.27
C LYS A 32 -5.26 11.44 -13.27
N LYS A 33 -4.21 10.63 -13.43
CA LYS A 33 -4.16 9.47 -14.33
C LYS A 33 -3.18 8.43 -13.79
N PHE A 34 -3.55 7.16 -13.89
CA PHE A 34 -2.69 6.02 -13.61
C PHE A 34 -3.04 4.87 -14.58
N GLU A 35 -2.14 3.91 -14.74
CA GLU A 35 -2.38 2.70 -15.53
C GLU A 35 -3.38 1.79 -14.79
N ASP A 36 -4.50 1.48 -15.42
CA ASP A 36 -5.45 0.48 -14.92
C ASP A 36 -4.95 -0.91 -15.32
N LYS A 37 -4.43 -1.66 -14.33
CA LYS A 37 -3.93 -3.00 -14.53
C LYS A 37 -4.18 -3.82 -13.28
N THR A 38 -5.41 -4.32 -13.24
CA THR A 38 -5.96 -5.00 -12.08
C THR A 38 -5.49 -6.46 -12.00
N PHE A 39 -5.04 -6.89 -10.82
CA PHE A 39 -4.88 -8.31 -10.49
C PHE A 39 -5.12 -8.55 -9.00
N VAL A 40 -5.44 -9.79 -8.65
CA VAL A 40 -5.69 -10.21 -7.26
C VAL A 40 -4.74 -11.35 -6.88
N TYR A 41 -4.15 -11.25 -5.70
CA TYR A 41 -3.38 -12.29 -5.03
C TYR A 41 -4.13 -12.77 -3.79
N GLU A 42 -4.38 -14.07 -3.72
CA GLU A 42 -5.07 -14.71 -2.61
C GLU A 42 -4.58 -16.14 -2.39
N GLY A 43 -4.99 -16.75 -1.28
CA GLY A 43 -4.66 -18.14 -0.97
C GLY A 43 -3.15 -18.42 -0.97
N ASN A 44 -2.70 -19.32 -1.84
CA ASN A 44 -1.31 -19.74 -1.95
C ASN A 44 -0.35 -18.63 -2.45
N TYR A 45 -0.90 -17.52 -2.96
CA TYR A 45 -0.08 -16.39 -3.39
C TYR A 45 0.37 -15.48 -2.23
N ILE A 46 -0.28 -15.61 -1.06
CA ILE A 46 0.11 -14.90 0.16
C ILE A 46 1.17 -15.73 0.90
N PRO A 47 2.34 -15.17 1.25
CA PRO A 47 3.36 -15.92 1.99
C PRO A 47 2.87 -16.36 3.37
N ASP A 48 3.32 -17.54 3.81
CA ASP A 48 2.86 -18.15 5.07
C ASP A 48 3.03 -17.22 6.28
N ALA A 49 4.11 -16.46 6.34
CA ALA A 49 4.37 -15.48 7.40
C ALA A 49 3.28 -14.41 7.54
N PHE A 50 2.54 -14.12 6.46
CA PHE A 50 1.50 -13.09 6.43
C PHE A 50 0.07 -13.65 6.38
N LYS A 51 -0.13 -14.96 6.15
CA LYS A 51 -1.46 -15.57 5.98
C LYS A 51 -2.40 -15.37 7.18
N GLN A 52 -1.85 -15.25 8.39
CA GLN A 52 -2.65 -14.97 9.59
C GLN A 52 -3.22 -13.54 9.61
N TYR A 53 -2.57 -12.59 8.91
CA TYR A 53 -2.95 -11.17 8.88
C TYR A 53 -3.65 -10.75 7.60
N ILE A 54 -3.23 -11.32 6.47
CA ILE A 54 -3.65 -10.89 5.14
C ILE A 54 -4.50 -11.98 4.50
N SER A 55 -5.69 -11.61 4.06
CA SER A 55 -6.59 -12.47 3.28
C SER A 55 -6.22 -12.41 1.80
N SER A 56 -6.11 -11.20 1.25
CA SER A 56 -5.78 -10.95 -0.16
C SER A 56 -5.08 -9.62 -0.36
N LEU A 57 -4.42 -9.48 -1.52
CA LEU A 57 -3.91 -8.22 -2.05
C LEU A 57 -4.46 -8.06 -3.47
N GLU A 58 -5.16 -6.97 -3.72
CA GLU A 58 -5.55 -6.54 -5.04
C GLU A 58 -4.68 -5.35 -5.44
N ARG A 59 -4.12 -5.38 -6.64
CA ARG A 59 -3.54 -4.20 -7.28
C ARG A 59 -4.57 -3.63 -8.23
N ILE A 60 -4.98 -2.39 -8.03
CA ILE A 60 -5.90 -1.65 -8.90
C ILE A 60 -5.13 -1.14 -10.13
N GLY A 61 -3.93 -0.64 -9.92
CA GLY A 61 -3.19 0.01 -10.97
C GLY A 61 -1.81 0.49 -10.55
N LYS A 62 -1.21 1.29 -11.43
CA LYS A 62 0.13 1.83 -11.24
C LYS A 62 0.19 3.29 -11.63
N TYR A 63 0.74 4.09 -10.73
CA TYR A 63 1.13 5.45 -11.02
C TYR A 63 2.64 5.52 -11.27
N SER A 64 3.04 6.19 -12.34
CA SER A 64 4.44 6.37 -12.70
C SER A 64 4.75 7.85 -12.82
N TYR A 65 5.82 8.29 -12.17
CA TYR A 65 6.28 9.69 -12.21
C TYR A 65 7.79 9.74 -12.01
N ASP A 66 8.52 10.37 -12.94
CA ASP A 66 9.97 10.58 -12.83
C ASP A 66 10.74 9.29 -12.51
N ASP A 67 10.55 8.28 -13.37
CA ASP A 67 11.07 6.90 -13.26
C ASP A 67 10.67 6.10 -12.01
N LYS A 68 9.88 6.68 -11.09
CA LYS A 68 9.37 5.99 -9.91
C LYS A 68 8.04 5.32 -10.19
N GLU A 69 7.85 4.16 -9.58
CA GLU A 69 6.60 3.40 -9.65
C GLU A 69 5.91 3.32 -8.29
N ILE A 70 4.64 3.72 -8.27
CA ILE A 70 3.74 3.63 -7.12
C ILE A 70 2.59 2.70 -7.48
N ASP A 71 2.53 1.54 -6.85
CA ASP A 71 1.39 0.65 -7.00
C ASP A 71 0.20 1.10 -6.15
N LEU A 72 -1.00 0.93 -6.68
CA LEU A 72 -2.26 1.26 -6.01
C LEU A 72 -2.91 -0.04 -5.56
N LEU A 73 -3.00 -0.24 -4.25
CA LEU A 73 -3.31 -1.53 -3.64
C LEU A 73 -4.52 -1.47 -2.71
N ILE A 74 -5.26 -2.58 -2.67
CA ILE A 74 -6.24 -2.90 -1.64
C ILE A 74 -5.75 -4.17 -0.96
N VAL A 75 -5.68 -4.16 0.37
CA VAL A 75 -5.27 -5.31 1.17
C VAL A 75 -6.38 -5.67 2.12
N GLN A 76 -6.97 -6.85 1.90
CA GLN A 76 -8.01 -7.38 2.77
C GLN A 76 -7.35 -8.05 3.98
N LEU A 77 -7.72 -7.62 5.18
CA LEU A 77 -7.22 -8.17 6.44
C LEU A 77 -8.03 -9.39 6.88
N ARG A 78 -7.53 -10.13 7.87
CA ARG A 78 -8.29 -11.20 8.54
C ARG A 78 -8.93 -10.71 9.84
N LYS A 79 -9.99 -11.40 10.30
CA LYS A 79 -10.90 -10.98 11.40
C LYS A 79 -10.21 -10.74 12.75
N GLU A 80 -9.14 -11.46 13.03
CA GLU A 80 -8.40 -11.30 14.29
C GLU A 80 -7.42 -10.12 14.25
N THR A 81 -7.26 -9.50 13.08
CA THR A 81 -6.20 -8.54 12.78
C THR A 81 -6.85 -7.19 12.51
N SER A 82 -7.15 -6.47 13.59
CA SER A 82 -7.63 -5.10 13.48
C SER A 82 -6.55 -4.20 12.86
N LEU A 83 -6.96 -3.05 12.34
CA LEU A 83 -6.06 -2.02 11.80
C LEU A 83 -4.94 -1.63 12.78
N GLU A 84 -5.21 -1.72 14.09
CA GLU A 84 -4.27 -1.41 15.17
C GLU A 84 -3.36 -2.58 15.54
N ARG A 85 -3.90 -3.80 15.63
CA ARG A 85 -3.18 -4.96 16.20
C ARG A 85 -2.03 -5.44 15.33
N ALA A 86 -2.07 -5.20 14.03
CA ALA A 86 -1.11 -5.77 13.08
C ALA A 86 -0.44 -4.73 12.15
N ARG A 87 -0.35 -3.45 12.56
CA ARG A 87 0.26 -2.37 11.74
C ARG A 87 1.64 -2.73 11.20
N THR A 88 2.50 -3.31 12.05
CA THR A 88 3.85 -3.72 11.65
C THR A 88 3.81 -4.84 10.60
N ALA A 89 2.92 -5.84 10.77
CA ALA A 89 2.79 -6.95 9.84
C ALA A 89 2.22 -6.50 8.47
N GLN A 90 1.19 -5.65 8.48
CA GLN A 90 0.61 -5.03 7.29
C GLN A 90 1.67 -4.29 6.47
N ARG A 91 2.47 -3.45 7.14
CA ARG A 91 3.56 -2.72 6.50
C ARG A 91 4.65 -3.65 5.99
N ASN A 92 5.05 -4.65 6.78
CA ASN A 92 6.07 -5.62 6.39
C ASN A 92 5.62 -6.45 5.18
N PHE A 93 4.32 -6.72 5.06
CA PHE A 93 3.74 -7.36 3.89
C PHE A 93 3.88 -6.49 2.64
N ILE A 94 3.58 -5.19 2.73
CA ILE A 94 3.78 -4.27 1.59
C ILE A 94 5.27 -4.09 1.25
N ALA A 95 6.13 -4.03 2.26
CA ALA A 95 7.57 -4.03 2.07
C ALA A 95 8.06 -5.28 1.31
N TRP A 96 7.61 -6.46 1.72
CA TRP A 96 7.89 -7.70 1.00
C TRP A 96 7.38 -7.62 -0.45
N TYR A 97 6.17 -7.11 -0.65
CA TYR A 97 5.58 -6.93 -1.98
C TYR A 97 6.46 -6.07 -2.90
N LEU A 98 6.88 -4.90 -2.41
CA LEU A 98 7.69 -3.92 -3.14
C LEU A 98 9.10 -4.42 -3.47
N LYS A 99 9.64 -5.39 -2.72
CA LYS A 99 10.95 -6.02 -2.96
C LYS A 99 10.96 -7.07 -4.08
N GLY A 100 10.16 -6.86 -5.12
CA GLY A 100 10.16 -7.76 -6.28
C GLY A 100 9.56 -9.15 -6.02
N SER A 101 8.73 -9.27 -4.96
CA SER A 101 8.00 -10.49 -4.58
C SER A 101 7.40 -11.28 -5.76
N ARG A 102 7.01 -10.59 -6.83
CA ARG A 102 6.42 -11.18 -8.03
C ARG A 102 7.01 -10.51 -9.27
N GLY A 103 7.89 -11.25 -9.97
CA GLY A 103 8.55 -10.81 -11.19
C GLY A 103 9.90 -10.12 -10.99
N GLY A 104 10.45 -10.11 -9.77
CA GLY A 104 11.81 -9.64 -9.46
C GLY A 104 12.01 -8.13 -9.56
N LYS A 105 10.98 -7.37 -9.96
CA LYS A 105 11.06 -5.92 -10.11
C LYS A 105 10.84 -5.21 -8.78
N LEU A 106 11.88 -4.50 -8.32
CA LEU A 106 11.77 -3.58 -7.20
C LEU A 106 10.86 -2.40 -7.54
N LYS A 107 10.05 -1.98 -6.57
CA LYS A 107 9.12 -0.85 -6.69
C LYS A 107 9.40 0.16 -5.59
N ASP A 108 9.14 1.43 -5.87
CA ASP A 108 9.49 2.53 -4.97
C ASP A 108 8.50 2.67 -3.82
N ALA A 109 7.21 2.61 -4.13
CA ALA A 109 6.15 2.81 -3.13
C ALA A 109 4.83 2.11 -3.49
N ALA A 110 3.92 2.11 -2.53
CA ALA A 110 2.52 1.78 -2.73
C ALA A 110 1.60 2.73 -1.94
N LEU A 111 0.48 3.10 -2.56
CA LEU A 111 -0.69 3.64 -1.88
C LEU A 111 -1.63 2.48 -1.59
N VAL A 112 -1.98 2.29 -0.33
CA VAL A 112 -2.63 1.07 0.14
C VAL A 112 -3.88 1.41 0.95
N ALA A 113 -5.01 0.82 0.58
CA ALA A 113 -6.16 0.68 1.47
C ALA A 113 -6.05 -0.64 2.23
N PHE A 114 -5.90 -0.59 3.55
CA PHE A 114 -6.02 -1.77 4.42
C PHE A 114 -7.46 -1.85 4.91
N VAL A 115 -8.14 -2.96 4.59
CA VAL A 115 -9.60 -3.09 4.77
C VAL A 115 -9.88 -4.24 5.73
N SER A 116 -10.65 -3.97 6.78
CA SER A 116 -11.16 -5.00 7.71
C SER A 116 -12.16 -5.94 7.01
N PRO A 117 -12.37 -7.18 7.51
CA PRO A 117 -13.29 -8.12 6.88
C PRO A 117 -14.75 -7.69 6.78
N ASP A 118 -15.21 -6.83 7.70
CA ASP A 118 -16.55 -6.24 7.69
C ASP A 118 -16.60 -4.95 6.88
N GLU A 119 -15.46 -4.47 6.37
CA GLU A 119 -15.30 -3.25 5.58
C GLU A 119 -15.67 -1.95 6.30
N GLU A 120 -16.16 -2.02 7.53
CA GLU A 120 -16.51 -0.86 8.35
C GLU A 120 -15.27 -0.05 8.73
N ASP A 121 -14.20 -0.75 9.13
CA ASP A 121 -12.93 -0.15 9.47
C ASP A 121 -11.92 -0.28 8.33
N TRP A 122 -11.37 0.83 7.86
CA TRP A 122 -10.27 0.77 6.90
C TRP A 122 -9.30 1.95 7.07
N ARG A 123 -8.10 1.80 6.53
CA ARG A 123 -7.06 2.84 6.59
C ARG A 123 -6.37 3.01 5.26
N PHE A 124 -6.10 4.25 4.90
CA PHE A 124 -5.25 4.60 3.78
C PHE A 124 -3.80 4.86 4.22
N SER A 125 -2.83 4.35 3.47
CA SER A 125 -1.42 4.44 3.85
C SER A 125 -0.52 4.54 2.63
N LEU A 126 0.50 5.39 2.74
CA LEU A 126 1.65 5.40 1.83
C LEU A 126 2.78 4.57 2.45
N VAL A 127 3.22 3.54 1.74
CA VAL A 127 4.39 2.73 2.13
C VAL A 127 5.46 2.89 1.06
N LYS A 128 6.65 3.36 1.45
CA LYS A 128 7.80 3.57 0.56
C LYS A 128 9.00 2.78 1.08
N ILE A 129 9.85 2.32 0.16
CA ILE A 129 11.19 1.82 0.49
C ILE A 129 12.19 2.96 0.26
N ASP A 130 12.94 3.34 1.31
CA ASP A 130 14.10 4.21 1.17
C ASP A 130 15.37 3.35 1.17
N TYR A 131 16.03 3.24 0.02
CA TYR A 131 17.31 2.55 -0.08
C TYR A 131 18.41 3.47 0.44
N ARG A 132 19.08 3.11 1.54
CA ARG A 132 20.33 3.75 1.97
C ARG A 132 21.49 2.87 1.51
N PHE A 133 22.39 3.43 0.72
CA PHE A 133 23.65 2.78 0.37
C PHE A 133 24.69 3.20 1.41
N GLU A 134 25.13 2.27 2.26
CA GLU A 134 26.25 2.49 3.19
C GLU A 134 27.53 1.92 2.58
N GLU A 135 28.57 2.73 2.41
CA GLU A 135 29.90 2.19 2.14
C GLU A 135 30.46 1.58 3.42
N THR A 136 30.84 0.31 3.35
CA THR A 136 31.60 -0.34 4.42
C THR A 136 33.03 0.23 4.46
N PRO A 137 33.73 0.17 5.61
CA PRO A 137 35.12 0.61 5.72
C PRO A 137 36.09 -0.07 4.71
N SER A 138 35.68 -1.20 4.13
CA SER A 138 36.39 -1.93 3.07
C SER A 138 36.07 -1.48 1.64
N GLY A 139 35.31 -0.39 1.44
CA GLY A 139 34.91 0.11 0.11
C GLY A 139 33.82 -0.71 -0.59
N LYS A 140 33.19 -1.68 0.10
CA LYS A 140 32.03 -2.41 -0.42
C LYS A 140 30.75 -1.65 -0.06
N VAL A 141 29.94 -1.31 -1.06
CA VAL A 141 28.61 -0.75 -0.85
C VAL A 141 27.69 -1.84 -0.26
N LYS A 142 27.21 -1.62 0.97
CA LYS A 142 26.19 -2.43 1.64
C LYS A 142 24.88 -1.65 1.57
N VAL A 143 23.88 -2.23 0.93
CA VAL A 143 22.53 -1.64 0.91
C VAL A 143 21.91 -1.87 2.29
N LYS A 144 21.72 -0.80 3.07
CA LYS A 144 20.83 -0.80 4.24
C LYS A 144 19.47 -0.30 3.79
N GLU A 145 18.50 -1.20 3.82
CA GLU A 145 17.12 -0.87 3.48
C GLU A 145 16.44 -0.26 4.70
N GLU A 146 16.13 1.03 4.67
CA GLU A 146 15.35 1.68 5.70
C GLU A 146 13.91 1.90 5.21
N PHE A 147 12.97 1.28 5.91
CA PHE A 147 11.55 1.45 5.60
C PHE A 147 11.00 2.73 6.25
N THR A 148 10.09 3.46 5.61
CA THR A 148 9.50 4.70 6.18
C THR A 148 8.85 4.48 7.55
N PRO A 149 9.32 5.01 8.69
CA PRO A 149 8.86 4.58 10.03
C PRO A 149 7.33 4.53 10.18
N ALA A 150 6.82 3.54 10.92
CA ALA A 150 5.37 3.23 11.06
C ALA A 150 4.47 4.40 11.53
N LYS A 151 5.05 5.52 11.99
CA LYS A 151 4.36 6.67 12.57
C LYS A 151 4.16 7.88 11.64
N ARG A 152 4.79 7.98 10.46
CA ARG A 152 4.81 9.27 9.72
C ARG A 152 3.75 9.49 8.64
N TRP A 153 3.03 8.45 8.17
CA TRP A 153 2.10 8.60 7.02
C TRP A 153 0.83 7.72 7.10
N SER A 154 0.29 7.49 8.30
CA SER A 154 -1.10 7.04 8.45
C SER A 154 -1.98 8.27 8.52
N PHE A 155 -2.80 8.49 7.49
CA PHE A 155 -3.85 9.50 7.48
C PHE A 155 -5.16 8.87 7.92
#